data_AF-A0A383VM09-F1
#
_entry.id   AF-A0A383VM09-F1
#
_cell.length_a   1.000
_cell.length_b   1.000
_cell.length_c   1.000
_cell.angle_alpha   90.00
_cell.angle_beta   90.00
_cell.angle_gamma   90.00
#
_symmetry.space_group_name_H-M   'P 1'
#
loop_
_entity.id
_entity.type
_entity.pdbx_description
1 polymer ?
#
loop_
_entity_poly.entity_id
_entity_poly.type
_entity_poly.pdbx_seq_one_letter_code
_entity_poly.pdbx_strand_id
1 'polypeptide(L)'
;MGGDVITHAVQGLISAVTPVSISSLSKDIVLLIREDHDRVRSLYEQYKMPGTTAMQKRQLAWNIIREVSLHSTKEEEVVYPALRDVLGDLTPDHLLAEHQELKELLSLLDSSDVSDPNFDGRLQDIME
;
A
#
# COMPACT_ATOMS: atom_id res chain seq x y z
N MET A 1 16.14 -22.70 -12.43
CA MET A 1 16.92 -22.09 -11.34
C MET A 1 17.08 -20.62 -11.66
N GLY A 2 16.01 -19.84 -11.45
CA GLY A 2 15.99 -18.40 -11.71
C GLY A 2 16.05 -17.69 -10.36
N GLY A 3 17.17 -17.03 -10.10
CA GLY A 3 17.37 -16.23 -8.89
C GLY A 3 16.71 -14.86 -9.06
N ASP A 4 15.99 -14.46 -8.03
CA ASP A 4 15.21 -13.23 -7.96
C ASP A 4 16.09 -11.98 -8.09
N VAL A 5 15.79 -11.19 -9.12
CA VAL A 5 16.37 -9.88 -9.42
C VAL A 5 16.11 -8.82 -8.33
N ILE A 6 15.22 -9.12 -7.38
CA ILE A 6 14.88 -8.24 -6.24
C ILE A 6 15.99 -8.22 -5.17
N THR A 7 16.88 -9.21 -5.15
CA THR A 7 17.90 -9.35 -4.09
C THR A 7 19.09 -8.39 -4.25
N HIS A 8 19.31 -7.78 -5.42
CA HIS A 8 20.51 -6.96 -5.67
C HIS A 8 20.36 -5.46 -5.36
N ALA A 9 19.15 -4.93 -5.25
CA ALA A 9 18.94 -3.51 -4.94
C ALA A 9 19.16 -3.16 -3.46
N VAL A 10 19.17 -4.16 -2.56
CA VAL A 10 19.21 -3.95 -1.10
C VAL A 10 20.63 -3.87 -0.53
N GLN A 11 21.67 -4.25 -1.30
CA GLN A 11 23.03 -4.40 -0.78
C GLN A 11 23.94 -3.18 -1.04
N GLY A 12 23.53 -2.22 -1.87
CA GLY A 12 24.38 -1.10 -2.32
C GLY A 12 24.36 0.16 -1.46
N LEU A 13 23.44 0.30 -0.50
CA LEU A 13 23.14 1.61 0.13
C LEU A 13 23.71 1.81 1.55
N ILE A 14 24.50 0.88 2.08
CA ILE A 14 24.91 0.92 3.51
C ILE A 14 26.27 1.65 3.74
N SER A 15 26.89 2.21 2.71
CA SER A 15 28.18 2.92 2.89
C SER A 15 28.09 4.36 2.41
N ALA A 16 27.79 5.27 3.34
CA ALA A 16 28.31 6.64 3.43
C ALA A 16 27.31 7.68 3.97
N VAL A 17 26.58 7.37 5.06
CA VAL A 17 26.05 8.40 5.97
C VAL A 17 26.12 7.83 7.38
N THR A 18 26.53 8.64 8.37
CA THR A 18 26.77 8.23 9.76
C THR A 18 25.62 7.38 10.37
N PRO A 19 25.90 6.31 11.16
CA PRO A 19 25.05 5.10 11.08
C PRO A 19 23.93 4.93 12.11
N VAL A 20 23.82 5.75 13.15
CA VAL A 20 23.18 5.26 14.40
C VAL A 20 21.72 5.68 14.60
N SER A 21 21.16 6.65 13.87
CA SER A 21 19.75 7.05 14.09
C SER A 21 18.83 6.87 12.87
N ILE A 22 19.33 7.07 11.65
CA ILE A 22 18.54 6.90 10.43
C ILE A 22 18.22 5.41 10.17
N SER A 23 19.12 4.49 10.50
CA SER A 23 18.90 3.05 10.23
C SER A 23 17.84 2.38 11.12
N SER A 24 17.57 2.93 12.31
CA SER A 24 16.47 2.48 13.17
C SER A 24 15.15 3.05 12.67
N LEU A 25 15.09 4.36 12.43
CA LEU A 25 13.92 5.03 11.86
C LEU A 25 13.49 4.41 10.53
N SER A 26 14.44 4.07 9.64
CA SER A 26 14.13 3.41 8.38
C SER A 26 13.60 1.98 8.58
N LYS A 27 14.09 1.24 9.59
CA LYS A 27 13.58 -0.09 9.92
C LYS A 27 12.18 -0.01 10.51
N ASP A 28 11.94 0.95 11.38
CA ASP A 28 10.65 1.15 12.04
C ASP A 28 9.59 1.59 11.01
N ILE A 29 9.92 2.50 10.09
CA ILE A 29 9.01 2.90 9.00
C ILE A 29 8.69 1.73 8.06
N VAL A 30 9.69 0.95 7.64
CA VAL A 30 9.46 -0.22 6.78
C VAL A 30 8.60 -1.27 7.48
N LEU A 31 8.76 -1.46 8.79
CA LEU A 31 7.90 -2.34 9.58
C LEU A 31 6.46 -1.83 9.60
N LEU A 32 6.23 -0.53 9.85
CA LEU A 32 4.89 0.06 9.87
C LEU A 32 4.18 -0.04 8.51
N ILE A 33 4.89 0.18 7.41
CA ILE A 33 4.35 0.03 6.03
C ILE A 33 3.92 -1.43 5.80
N ARG A 34 4.74 -2.40 6.23
CA ARG A 34 4.39 -3.83 6.11
C ARG A 34 3.19 -4.20 6.97
N GLU A 35 3.10 -3.66 8.18
CA GLU A 35 1.94 -3.89 9.06
C GLU A 35 0.64 -3.33 8.45
N ASP A 36 0.70 -2.16 7.80
CA ASP A 36 -0.43 -1.62 7.04
C ASP A 36 -0.84 -2.58 5.91
N HIS A 37 0.11 -3.10 5.11
CA HIS A 37 -0.17 -4.06 4.04
C HIS A 37 -0.79 -5.36 4.55
N ASP A 38 -0.24 -5.91 5.64
CA ASP A 38 -0.75 -7.15 6.24
C ASP A 38 -2.17 -6.96 6.80
N ARG A 39 -2.47 -5.78 7.34
CA ARG A 39 -3.81 -5.41 7.80
C ARG A 39 -4.81 -5.35 6.63
N VAL A 40 -4.47 -4.68 5.53
CA VAL A 40 -5.32 -4.61 4.34
C VAL A 40 -5.55 -6.02 3.76
N ARG A 41 -4.50 -6.84 3.66
CA ARG A 41 -4.61 -8.23 3.20
C ARG A 41 -5.52 -9.06 4.09
N SER A 42 -5.39 -8.94 5.42
CA SER A 42 -6.23 -9.65 6.38
C SER A 42 -7.71 -9.27 6.24
N LEU A 43 -8.01 -7.98 6.03
CA LEU A 43 -9.37 -7.51 5.78
C LEU A 43 -9.93 -8.06 4.48
N TYR A 44 -9.13 -8.08 3.42
CA TYR A 44 -9.54 -8.61 2.11
C TYR A 44 -9.76 -10.12 2.12
N GLU A 45 -8.94 -10.89 2.84
CA GLU A 45 -9.19 -12.32 3.01
C GLU A 45 -10.51 -12.59 3.73
N GLN A 46 -10.81 -11.84 4.80
CA GLN A 46 -12.13 -11.89 5.46
C GLN A 46 -13.28 -11.51 4.52
N TYR A 47 -13.06 -10.51 3.65
CA TYR A 47 -14.05 -10.09 2.66
C TYR A 47 -14.42 -11.21 1.68
N LYS A 48 -13.43 -12.00 1.26
CA LYS A 48 -13.60 -13.13 0.34
C LYS A 48 -14.06 -14.43 1.00
N MET A 49 -14.08 -14.51 2.33
CA MET A 49 -14.43 -15.77 3.02
C MET A 49 -15.84 -16.25 2.63
N PRO A 50 -16.01 -17.56 2.33
CA PRO A 50 -17.33 -18.13 2.14
C PRO A 50 -18.20 -17.93 3.37
N GLY A 51 -19.44 -17.47 3.17
CA GLY A 51 -20.39 -17.21 4.25
C GLY A 51 -20.33 -15.81 4.84
N THR A 52 -19.42 -14.94 4.38
CA THR A 52 -19.45 -13.50 4.71
C THR A 52 -20.75 -12.89 4.20
N THR A 53 -21.55 -12.36 5.12
CA THR A 53 -22.85 -11.74 4.81
C THR A 53 -22.68 -10.41 4.08
N ALA A 54 -23.71 -9.94 3.38
CA ALA A 54 -23.69 -8.65 2.70
C ALA A 54 -23.36 -7.47 3.64
N MET A 55 -23.85 -7.52 4.88
CA MET A 55 -23.55 -6.52 5.89
C MET A 55 -22.06 -6.55 6.31
N GLN A 56 -21.50 -7.75 6.50
CA GLN A 56 -20.08 -7.91 6.81
C GLN A 56 -19.20 -7.49 5.63
N LYS A 57 -19.55 -7.87 4.40
CA LYS A 57 -18.86 -7.40 3.18
C LYS A 57 -18.83 -5.88 3.13
N ARG A 58 -19.95 -5.19 3.38
CA ARG A 58 -20.01 -3.73 3.43
C ARG A 58 -19.02 -3.17 4.45
N GLN A 59 -19.03 -3.67 5.69
CA GLN A 59 -18.12 -3.20 6.73
C GLN A 59 -16.65 -3.45 6.39
N LEU A 60 -16.34 -4.63 5.85
CA LEU A 60 -14.98 -5.00 5.46
C LEU A 60 -14.49 -4.14 4.30
N ALA A 61 -15.30 -3.91 3.27
CA ALA A 61 -14.98 -3.02 2.17
C ALA A 61 -14.69 -1.59 2.63
N TRP A 62 -15.53 -1.04 3.51
CA TRP A 62 -15.31 0.28 4.11
C TRP A 62 -13.99 0.34 4.90
N ASN A 63 -13.67 -0.72 5.64
CA ASN A 63 -12.39 -0.80 6.35
C ASN A 63 -11.22 -0.87 5.38
N ILE A 64 -11.29 -1.66 4.30
CA ILE A 64 -10.24 -1.74 3.27
C ILE A 64 -10.01 -0.37 2.65
N ILE A 65 -11.07 0.30 2.16
CA ILE A 65 -10.99 1.63 1.54
C ILE A 65 -10.30 2.62 2.49
N ARG A 66 -10.69 2.62 3.77
CA ARG A 66 -10.10 3.48 4.80
C ARG A 66 -8.62 3.19 5.02
N GLU A 67 -8.25 1.92 5.23
CA GLU A 67 -6.87 1.55 5.54
C GLU A 67 -5.93 1.81 4.35
N VAL A 68 -6.36 1.54 3.11
CA VAL A 68 -5.59 1.85 1.90
C VAL A 68 -5.44 3.37 1.73
N SER A 69 -6.48 4.16 1.99
CA SER A 69 -6.41 5.62 1.93
C SER A 69 -5.42 6.19 2.95
N LEU A 70 -5.42 5.66 4.18
CA LEU A 70 -4.48 6.05 5.23
C LEU A 70 -3.05 5.64 4.88
N HIS A 71 -2.87 4.43 4.37
CA HIS A 71 -1.58 3.91 3.96
C HIS A 71 -0.94 4.77 2.87
N SER A 72 -1.65 5.00 1.77
CA SER A 72 -1.17 5.84 0.65
C SER A 72 -0.83 7.26 1.09
N THR A 73 -1.62 7.85 1.98
CA THR A 73 -1.33 9.18 2.55
C THR A 73 -0.01 9.19 3.34
N LYS A 74 0.25 8.18 4.17
CA LYS A 74 1.52 8.10 4.93
C LYS A 74 2.72 7.99 3.99
N GLU A 75 2.58 7.24 2.90
CA GLU A 75 3.66 7.10 1.93
C GLU A 75 3.97 8.43 1.24
N GLU A 76 2.94 9.14 0.79
CA GLU A 76 3.11 10.43 0.13
C GLU A 76 3.66 11.53 1.04
N GLU A 77 3.24 11.55 2.31
CA GLU A 77 3.64 12.60 3.26
C GLU A 77 4.99 12.33 3.93
N VAL A 78 5.40 11.06 4.06
CA VAL A 78 6.59 10.67 4.85
C VAL A 78 7.62 9.92 4.03
N VAL A 79 7.19 8.90 3.28
CA VAL A 79 8.09 7.95 2.61
C VAL A 79 8.67 8.53 1.33
N TYR A 80 7.83 9.09 0.45
CA TYR A 80 8.24 9.61 -0.84
C TYR A 80 9.16 10.84 -0.74
N PRO A 81 8.96 11.78 0.21
CA PRO A 81 9.92 12.85 0.46
C PRO A 81 11.30 12.30 0.86
N ALA A 82 11.34 11.32 1.78
CA ALA A 82 12.58 10.69 2.19
C ALA A 82 13.25 9.89 1.05
N LEU A 83 12.46 9.26 0.17
CA LEU A 83 12.96 8.59 -1.02
C LEU A 83 13.56 9.57 -2.03
N ARG A 84 12.92 10.74 -2.23
CA ARG A 84 13.40 11.78 -3.14
C ARG A 84 14.78 12.30 -2.72
N ASP A 85 15.01 12.47 -1.42
CA ASP A 85 16.31 12.89 -0.89
C ASP A 85 17.44 11.88 -1.18
N VAL A 86 17.10 10.60 -1.36
CA VAL A 86 18.07 9.51 -1.57
C VAL A 86 18.22 9.13 -3.05
N LEU A 87 17.12 9.09 -3.80
CA LEU A 87 17.05 8.54 -5.16
C LEU A 87 16.85 9.62 -6.25
N GLY A 88 16.54 10.86 -5.86
CA GLY A 88 16.17 11.93 -6.78
C GLY A 88 14.75 11.78 -7.34
N ASP A 89 14.43 12.55 -8.38
CA ASP A 89 13.05 12.76 -8.84
C ASP A 89 12.49 11.61 -9.69
N LEU A 90 13.33 10.72 -10.24
CA LEU A 90 12.91 9.74 -11.24
C LEU A 90 12.00 8.62 -10.68
N THR A 91 12.00 8.36 -9.38
CA THR A 91 11.23 7.27 -8.75
C THR A 91 9.95 7.75 -8.07
N PRO A 92 9.97 8.81 -7.24
CA PRO A 92 8.77 9.28 -6.56
C PRO A 92 7.67 9.79 -7.48
N ASP A 93 8.00 10.40 -8.63
CA ASP A 93 6.98 10.93 -9.55
C ASP A 93 6.16 9.82 -10.22
N HIS A 94 6.79 8.66 -10.50
CA HIS A 94 6.08 7.50 -11.03
C HIS A 94 5.14 6.89 -9.97
N LEU A 95 5.61 6.76 -8.73
CA LEU A 95 4.80 6.24 -7.61
C LEU A 95 3.59 7.14 -7.32
N LEU A 96 3.77 8.47 -7.42
CA LEU A 96 2.67 9.43 -7.28
C LEU A 96 1.62 9.27 -8.39
N ALA A 97 2.03 8.96 -9.61
CA ALA A 97 1.10 8.70 -10.72
C ALA A 97 0.29 7.41 -10.48
N GLU A 98 0.94 6.33 -10.04
CA GLU A 98 0.25 5.08 -9.68
C GLU A 98 -0.73 5.28 -8.50
N HIS A 99 -0.33 6.05 -7.48
CA HIS A 99 -1.23 6.42 -6.39
C HIS A 99 -2.42 7.27 -6.82
N GLN A 100 -2.28 8.09 -7.86
CA GLN A 100 -3.40 8.86 -8.39
C GLN A 100 -4.46 7.92 -8.99
N GLU A 101 -4.06 6.89 -9.72
CA GLU A 101 -4.97 5.86 -10.25
C GLU A 101 -5.65 5.09 -9.10
N LEU A 102 -4.91 4.73 -8.05
CA LEU A 102 -5.45 4.11 -6.84
C LEU A 102 -6.51 4.99 -6.15
N LYS A 103 -6.26 6.29 -6.03
CA LYS A 103 -7.20 7.25 -5.42
C LYS A 103 -8.50 7.37 -6.21
N GLU A 104 -8.43 7.34 -7.54
CA GLU A 104 -9.62 7.33 -8.40
C GLU A 104 -10.45 6.07 -8.17
N LEU A 105 -9.79 4.90 -8.08
CA LEU A 105 -10.46 3.64 -7.80
C LEU A 105 -11.09 3.60 -6.40
N LEU A 106 -10.39 4.11 -5.38
CA LEU A 106 -10.92 4.28 -4.02
C LEU A 106 -12.16 5.19 -4.00
N SER A 107 -12.15 6.29 -4.75
CA SER A 107 -13.29 7.20 -4.85
C SER A 107 -14.50 6.56 -5.51
N LEU A 108 -14.27 5.76 -6.56
CA LEU A 108 -15.33 4.97 -7.21
C LEU A 108 -15.93 3.95 -6.25
N LEU A 109 -15.12 3.26 -5.46
CA LEU A 109 -15.60 2.29 -4.48
C LEU A 109 -16.35 2.94 -3.32
N ASP A 110 -15.86 4.06 -2.78
CA ASP A 110 -16.50 4.79 -1.68
C ASP A 110 -17.89 5.31 -2.07
N SER A 111 -18.08 5.68 -3.34
CA SER A 111 -19.36 6.15 -3.88
C SER A 111 -20.28 5.03 -4.40
N SER A 112 -19.81 3.77 -4.43
CA SER A 112 -20.57 2.62 -4.93
C SER A 112 -21.22 1.81 -3.81
N ASP A 113 -22.33 1.13 -4.10
CA ASP A 113 -22.87 0.13 -3.17
C ASP A 113 -22.11 -1.20 -3.33
N VAL A 114 -21.88 -1.91 -2.22
CA VAL A 114 -21.21 -3.23 -2.22
C VAL A 114 -21.96 -4.30 -3.05
N SER A 115 -23.22 -4.04 -3.40
CA SER A 115 -24.02 -4.88 -4.30
C SER A 115 -23.86 -4.56 -5.79
N ASP A 116 -23.10 -3.51 -6.16
CA ASP A 116 -22.74 -3.25 -7.56
C ASP A 116 -21.99 -4.47 -8.13
N PRO A 117 -22.41 -5.03 -9.28
CA PRO A 117 -21.75 -6.18 -9.91
C PRO A 117 -20.24 -6.00 -10.16
N ASN A 118 -19.76 -4.76 -10.28
CA ASN A 118 -18.36 -4.44 -10.50
C ASN A 118 -17.58 -4.16 -9.21
N PHE A 119 -18.26 -4.12 -8.04
CA PHE A 119 -17.63 -3.74 -6.78
C PHE A 119 -16.51 -4.71 -6.40
N ASP A 120 -16.78 -6.02 -6.47
CA ASP A 120 -15.80 -7.06 -6.13
C ASP A 120 -14.55 -6.98 -7.04
N GLY A 121 -14.73 -6.70 -8.33
CA GLY A 121 -13.63 -6.52 -9.28
C GLY A 121 -12.79 -5.29 -8.97
N ARG A 122 -13.44 -4.13 -8.78
CA ARG A 122 -12.74 -2.89 -8.41
C ARG A 122 -12.00 -3.02 -7.07
N LEU A 123 -12.59 -3.72 -6.09
CA LEU A 123 -11.94 -3.96 -4.81
C LEU A 123 -10.73 -4.89 -4.97
N GLN A 124 -10.78 -5.85 -5.88
CA GLN A 124 -9.63 -6.68 -6.23
C GLN A 124 -8.52 -5.84 -6.89
N ASP A 125 -8.85 -4.92 -7.78
CA ASP A 125 -7.88 -4.06 -8.47
C ASP A 125 -7.06 -3.18 -7.48
N ILE A 126 -7.62 -2.87 -6.30
CA ILE A 126 -6.88 -2.18 -5.21
C ILE A 126 -5.83 -3.07 -4.52
N MET A 127 -5.98 -4.38 -4.64
CA MET A 127 -5.16 -5.37 -3.94
C MET A 127 -3.98 -5.89 -4.78
N GLU A 128 -3.91 -5.51 -6.07
CA GLU A 128 -2.83 -5.84 -7.01
C GLU A 128 -1.70 -4.81 -6.94
#